data_AF-A0A399HQ31-F1
#
_entry.id   AF-A0A399HQ31-F1
#
_cell.length_a   1.000
_cell.length_b   1.000
_cell.length_c   1.000
_cell.angle_alpha   90.00
_cell.angle_beta   90.00
_cell.angle_gamma   90.00
#
_symmetry.space_group_name_H-M   'P 1'
#
loop_
_entity.id
_entity.type
_entity.pdbx_description
1 polymer ?
#
loop_
_entity_poly.entity_id
_entity_poly.type
_entity_poly.pdbx_seq_one_letter_code
_entity_poly.pdbx_strand_id
1 'polypeptide(L)'
;MSTSPPIHEPLGRTSSVDAFRRCWVASTADNNLTLHGFRRFKTTQLLNLRFLENEIAEMDHIVYQAGLSLGLSPSPGDRLGLQHSKRDADVPKINDVITQEFISKLRDLIKEYSVCW
;
A
#
# COMPACT_ATOMS: atom_id res chain seq x y z
N MET A 1 -31.29 -26.35 -2.25
CA MET A 1 -30.18 -25.85 -1.42
C MET A 1 -29.27 -25.06 -2.33
N SER A 2 -29.40 -23.73 -2.37
CA SER A 2 -28.48 -22.86 -3.12
C SER A 2 -27.32 -22.49 -2.22
N THR A 3 -26.14 -23.01 -2.52
CA THR A 3 -24.89 -22.56 -1.92
C THR A 3 -24.39 -21.36 -2.71
N SER A 4 -24.47 -20.17 -2.13
CA SER A 4 -23.78 -18.99 -2.64
C SER A 4 -22.27 -19.24 -2.67
N PRO A 5 -21.52 -18.72 -3.67
CA PRO A 5 -20.08 -18.87 -3.69
C PRO A 5 -19.44 -18.08 -2.54
N PRO A 6 -18.26 -18.52 -2.04
CA PRO A 6 -17.56 -17.79 -0.99
C PRO A 6 -17.08 -16.46 -1.56
N ILE A 7 -17.45 -15.37 -0.90
CA ILE A 7 -16.88 -14.06 -1.14
C ILE A 7 -15.41 -14.17 -0.72
N HIS A 8 -14.50 -14.16 -1.69
CA HIS A 8 -13.08 -13.98 -1.43
C HIS A 8 -12.89 -12.57 -0.86
N GLU A 9 -12.86 -12.46 0.47
CA GLU A 9 -12.32 -11.28 1.14
C GLU A 9 -10.83 -11.21 0.81
N PRO A 10 -10.31 -10.08 0.29
CA PRO A 10 -8.89 -9.95 0.02
C PRO A 10 -8.14 -10.01 1.35
N LEU A 11 -7.29 -11.02 1.51
CA LEU A 11 -6.33 -11.09 2.59
C LEU A 11 -5.48 -9.81 2.57
N GLY A 12 -5.55 -9.02 3.65
CA GLY A 12 -4.50 -8.03 3.96
C GLY A 12 -4.87 -6.56 3.88
N ARG A 13 -6.14 -6.15 3.89
CA ARG A 13 -6.45 -4.73 4.17
C ARG A 13 -6.18 -4.46 5.66
N THR A 14 -5.01 -3.91 5.99
CA THR A 14 -4.78 -3.39 7.35
C THR A 14 -5.92 -2.45 7.73
N SER A 15 -6.47 -2.63 8.93
CA SER A 15 -7.54 -1.76 9.43
C SER A 15 -7.11 -0.31 9.27
N SER A 16 -8.03 0.57 8.85
CA SER A 16 -7.76 2.01 8.74
C SER A 16 -7.20 2.60 10.04
N VAL A 17 -7.54 2.00 11.19
CA VAL A 17 -7.02 2.34 12.51
C VAL A 17 -5.55 1.92 12.68
N ASP A 18 -5.16 0.75 12.18
CA ASP A 18 -3.77 0.28 12.24
C ASP A 18 -2.87 1.08 11.30
N ALA A 19 -3.36 1.38 10.10
CA ALA A 19 -2.69 2.28 9.17
C ALA A 19 -2.49 3.67 9.80
N PHE A 20 -3.53 4.25 10.41
CA PHE A 20 -3.43 5.50 11.14
C PHE A 20 -2.38 5.44 12.25
N ARG A 21 -2.39 4.40 13.10
CA ARG A 21 -1.44 4.27 14.22
C ARG A 21 0.00 4.24 13.72
N ARG A 22 0.29 3.48 12.65
CA ARG A 22 1.65 3.41 12.05
C ARG A 22 2.08 4.75 11.48
N CYS A 23 1.23 5.38 10.65
CA CYS A 23 1.51 6.69 10.05
C CYS A 23 1.69 7.76 11.13
N TRP A 24 0.86 7.73 12.16
CA TRP A 24 0.91 8.68 13.27
C TRP A 24 2.24 8.64 14.01
N VAL A 25 2.69 7.45 14.43
CA VAL A 25 3.98 7.27 15.12
C VAL A 25 5.14 7.78 14.25
N ALA A 26 5.13 7.40 12.97
CA ALA A 26 6.16 7.82 12.00
C ALA A 26 6.18 9.34 11.76
N SER A 27 5.01 9.99 11.82
CA SER A 27 4.87 11.42 11.51
C SER A 27 5.04 12.34 12.72
N THR A 28 4.99 11.81 13.94
CA THR A 28 4.98 12.61 15.19
C THR A 28 6.24 12.46 16.03
N ALA A 29 7.31 11.89 15.47
CA ALA A 29 8.53 11.55 16.19
C ALA A 29 8.21 10.74 17.46
N ASP A 30 7.50 9.62 17.26
CA ASP A 30 7.07 8.70 18.31
C ASP A 30 6.05 9.30 19.31
N ASN A 31 4.91 9.76 18.78
CA ASN A 31 3.76 10.26 19.55
C ASN A 31 4.01 11.55 20.35
N ASN A 32 5.02 12.36 19.99
CA ASN A 32 5.31 13.60 20.68
C ASN A 32 4.26 14.69 20.36
N LEU A 33 3.21 14.76 21.19
CA LEU A 33 2.09 15.70 21.01
C LEU A 33 2.51 17.16 21.13
N THR A 34 3.51 17.48 21.95
CA THR A 34 4.04 18.85 22.06
C THR A 34 4.71 19.28 20.77
N LEU A 35 5.53 18.40 20.18
CA LEU A 35 6.17 18.67 18.90
C LEU A 35 5.15 18.73 17.76
N HIS A 36 4.13 17.86 17.78
CA HIS A 36 3.00 17.93 16.86
C HIS A 36 2.31 19.30 16.93
N GLY A 37 1.95 19.76 18.12
CA GLY A 37 1.32 21.07 18.32
C GLY A 37 2.19 22.22 17.79
N PHE A 38 3.50 22.18 18.07
CA PHE A 38 4.45 23.18 17.59
C PHE A 38 4.64 23.17 16.06
N ARG A 39 4.50 22.01 15.42
CA ARG A 39 4.73 21.81 13.98
C ARG A 39 3.49 21.29 13.26
N ARG A 40 2.30 21.75 13.65
CA ARG A 40 1.03 21.15 13.23
C ARG A 40 0.91 21.02 11.72
N PHE A 41 1.25 22.07 10.97
CA PHE A 41 1.23 22.06 9.51
C PHE A 41 2.18 21.00 8.91
N LYS A 42 3.45 20.98 9.33
CA LYS A 42 4.44 19.99 8.85
C LYS A 42 4.06 18.56 9.23
N THR A 43 3.48 18.37 10.41
CA THR A 43 3.07 17.04 10.89
C THR A 43 1.89 16.52 10.09
N THR A 44 0.91 17.37 9.77
CA THR A 44 -0.21 17.01 8.89
C THR A 44 0.28 16.67 7.48
N GLN A 45 1.21 17.45 6.92
CA GLN A 45 1.82 17.14 5.62
C GLN A 45 2.52 15.79 5.63
N LEU A 46 3.33 15.52 6.65
CA LEU A 46 4.02 14.24 6.80
C LEU A 46 3.03 13.07 6.99
N LEU A 47 1.95 13.28 7.75
CA LEU A 47 0.90 12.29 7.91
C LEU A 47 0.22 11.97 6.57
N ASN A 48 -0.13 12.98 5.77
CA ASN A 48 -0.67 12.80 4.42
C ASN A 48 0.31 12.03 3.52
N LEU A 49 1.59 12.41 3.56
CA LEU A 49 2.65 11.72 2.82
C LEU A 49 2.72 10.23 3.19
N ARG A 50 2.68 9.88 4.49
CA ARG A 50 2.70 8.48 4.93
C ARG A 50 1.47 7.70 4.51
N PHE A 51 0.30 8.34 4.41
CA PHE A 51 -0.89 7.69 3.85
C PHE A 51 -0.73 7.40 2.36
N LEU A 52 -0.27 8.40 1.58
CA LEU A 52 0.00 8.22 0.15
C LEU A 52 1.04 7.10 -0.10
N GLU A 53 2.12 7.07 0.68
CA GLU A 53 3.14 6.02 0.58
C GLU A 53 2.57 4.62 0.83
N ASN A 54 1.70 4.48 1.85
CA ASN A 54 1.05 3.19 2.12
C ASN A 54 0.13 2.77 0.97
N GLU A 55 -0.69 3.69 0.43
CA GLU A 55 -1.58 3.37 -0.69
C GLU A 55 -0.80 3.00 -1.97
N ILE A 56 0.28 3.72 -2.26
CA ILE A 56 1.17 3.40 -3.38
C ILE A 56 1.83 2.03 -3.16
N ALA A 57 2.30 1.72 -1.94
CA ALA A 57 2.89 0.43 -1.63
C ALA A 57 1.89 -0.73 -1.74
N GLU A 58 0.63 -0.53 -1.35
CA GLU A 58 -0.43 -1.52 -1.55
C GLU A 58 -0.67 -1.79 -3.04
N MET A 59 -0.74 -0.74 -3.86
CA MET A 59 -0.89 -0.89 -5.32
C MET A 59 0.34 -1.52 -5.97
N ASP A 60 1.55 -1.16 -5.53
CA ASP A 60 2.81 -1.78 -5.98
C ASP A 60 2.84 -3.27 -5.67
N HIS A 61 2.43 -3.67 -4.45
CA HIS A 61 2.33 -5.08 -4.08
C HIS A 61 1.37 -5.84 -5.00
N ILE A 62 0.22 -5.26 -5.34
CA ILE A 62 -0.74 -5.84 -6.29
C ILE A 62 -0.13 -6.01 -7.69
N VAL A 63 0.60 -5.00 -8.19
CA VAL A 63 1.34 -5.07 -9.47
C VAL A 63 2.40 -6.16 -9.42
N TYR A 64 3.15 -6.25 -8.32
CA TYR A 64 4.16 -7.27 -8.11
C TYR A 64 3.54 -8.68 -8.16
N GLN A 65 2.45 -8.93 -7.44
CA GLN A 65 1.74 -10.20 -7.50
C GLN A 65 1.27 -10.51 -8.92
N ALA A 66 0.59 -9.56 -9.59
CA ALA A 66 0.15 -9.76 -10.97
C ALA A 66 1.32 -10.08 -11.92
N GLY A 67 2.49 -9.48 -11.74
CA GLY A 67 3.70 -9.78 -12.49
C GLY A 67 4.20 -11.23 -12.32
N LEU A 68 4.02 -11.83 -11.14
CA LEU A 68 4.35 -13.24 -10.91
C LEU A 68 3.50 -14.21 -11.74
N SER A 69 2.33 -13.78 -12.21
CA SER A 69 1.50 -14.56 -13.16
C SER A 69 2.14 -14.72 -14.55
N LEU A 70 3.20 -13.99 -14.88
CA LEU A 70 3.98 -14.15 -16.12
C LEU A 70 4.93 -15.35 -16.10
N GLY A 71 4.92 -16.16 -15.05
CA GLY A 71 5.85 -17.30 -14.91
C GLY A 71 7.27 -16.88 -14.51
N LEU A 72 7.44 -15.64 -14.04
CA LEU A 72 8.72 -15.16 -13.52
C LEU A 72 9.01 -15.85 -12.19
N SER A 73 10.23 -16.35 -12.04
CA SER A 73 10.68 -16.91 -10.76
C SER A 73 10.97 -15.74 -9.80
N PRO A 74 10.37 -15.72 -8.60
CA PRO A 74 10.74 -14.75 -7.57
C PRO A 74 12.24 -14.85 -7.29
N SER A 75 12.90 -13.71 -7.03
CA SER A 75 14.28 -13.73 -6.55
C SER A 75 14.33 -14.58 -5.26
N PRO A 76 15.26 -15.55 -5.15
CA PRO A 76 15.32 -16.48 -4.01
C PRO A 76 15.65 -15.83 -2.66
N GLY A 77 15.84 -14.51 -2.61
CA GLY A 77 15.97 -13.76 -1.37
C GLY A 77 15.50 -12.32 -1.52
N ASP A 78 14.97 -11.79 -0.42
CA ASP A 78 14.69 -10.37 -0.22
C ASP A 78 16.01 -9.60 -0.08
N ARG A 79 16.72 -9.46 -1.19
CA ARG A 79 18.05 -8.82 -1.26
C ARG A 79 18.03 -7.35 -0.86
N LEU A 80 16.85 -6.73 -0.83
CA LEU A 80 16.66 -5.32 -0.57
C LEU A 80 15.87 -5.06 0.73
N GLY A 81 15.47 -6.11 1.47
CA GLY A 81 14.68 -5.96 2.70
C GLY A 81 13.29 -5.38 2.48
N LEU A 82 12.73 -5.53 1.28
CA LEU A 82 11.47 -4.92 0.85
C LEU A 82 10.23 -5.56 1.49
N GLN A 83 10.36 -6.69 2.21
CA GLN A 83 9.29 -7.45 2.91
C GLN A 83 8.19 -8.02 2.01
N HIS A 84 7.87 -7.35 0.89
CA HIS A 84 6.82 -7.65 -0.08
C HIS A 84 7.30 -8.50 -1.27
N SER A 85 8.57 -8.90 -1.31
CA SER A 85 9.13 -9.78 -2.36
C SER A 85 8.71 -11.25 -2.24
N LYS A 86 7.52 -11.52 -1.71
CA LYS A 86 6.97 -12.85 -1.51
C LYS A 86 5.80 -13.07 -2.46
N ARG A 87 5.60 -14.31 -2.87
CA ARG A 87 4.42 -14.73 -3.63
C ARG A 87 3.29 -15.02 -2.64
N ASP A 88 2.14 -14.39 -2.85
CA ASP A 88 0.95 -14.66 -2.06
C ASP A 88 0.30 -15.98 -2.49
N ALA A 89 -0.55 -16.54 -1.62
CA ALA A 89 -1.25 -17.80 -1.90
C ALA A 89 -2.14 -17.70 -3.16
N ASP A 90 -2.82 -16.56 -3.31
CA ASP A 90 -3.71 -16.27 -4.43
C ASP A 90 -3.11 -15.14 -5.28
N VAL A 91 -2.41 -15.52 -6.35
CA VAL A 91 -1.86 -14.55 -7.29
C VAL A 91 -2.94 -14.12 -8.29
N PRO A 92 -3.27 -12.82 -8.39
CA PRO A 92 -4.30 -12.35 -9.30
C PRO A 92 -3.82 -12.40 -10.75
N LYS A 93 -4.76 -12.55 -11.69
CA LYS A 93 -4.46 -12.48 -13.12
C LYS A 93 -4.25 -11.04 -13.55
N ILE A 94 -3.33 -10.83 -14.49
CA ILE A 94 -2.96 -9.50 -14.99
C ILE A 94 -4.17 -8.73 -15.52
N ASN A 95 -5.01 -9.38 -16.33
CA ASN A 95 -6.17 -8.73 -16.95
C ASN A 95 -7.24 -8.31 -15.93
N ASP A 96 -7.25 -8.92 -14.75
CA ASP A 96 -8.20 -8.60 -13.67
C ASP A 96 -7.69 -7.42 -12.81
N VAL A 97 -6.37 -7.17 -12.84
CA VAL A 97 -5.69 -6.16 -12.00
C VAL A 97 -5.34 -4.90 -12.77
N ILE A 98 -4.69 -5.06 -13.93
CA ILE A 98 -4.17 -3.96 -14.75
C ILE A 98 -5.30 -3.44 -15.64
N THR A 99 -6.28 -2.81 -14.99
CA THR A 99 -7.38 -2.12 -15.64
C THR A 99 -7.05 -0.64 -15.87
N GLN A 100 -7.81 0.03 -16.73
CA GLN A 100 -7.66 1.47 -16.94
C GLN A 100 -7.88 2.27 -15.65
N GLU A 101 -8.82 1.84 -14.81
CA GLU A 101 -9.09 2.45 -13.50
C GLU A 101 -7.88 2.34 -12.57
N PHE A 102 -7.27 1.15 -12.49
CA PHE A 102 -6.08 0.91 -11.70
C PHE A 102 -4.92 1.82 -12.14
N ILE A 103 -4.67 1.89 -13.46
CA ILE A 103 -3.60 2.73 -14.03
C ILE A 103 -3.85 4.21 -13.74
N SER A 104 -5.09 4.68 -13.88
CA SER A 104 -5.45 6.07 -13.57
C SER A 104 -5.22 6.38 -12.10
N LYS A 105 -5.71 5.54 -11.18
CA LYS A 105 -5.51 5.71 -9.75
C LYS A 105 -4.03 5.76 -9.37
N LEU A 106 -3.22 4.85 -9.92
CA LEU A 106 -1.77 4.84 -9.65
C LEU A 106 -1.10 6.14 -10.10
N ARG A 107 -1.46 6.66 -11.28
CA ARG A 107 -0.93 7.92 -11.80
C ARG A 107 -1.33 9.11 -10.94
N ASP A 108 -2.57 9.14 -10.48
CA ASP A 108 -3.09 10.21 -9.62
C ASP A 108 -2.36 10.20 -8.27
N LEU A 109 -2.18 9.03 -7.64
CA LEU A 109 -1.42 8.89 -6.40
C LEU A 109 0.05 9.32 -6.55
N ILE A 110 0.72 8.92 -7.63
CA ILE A 110 2.11 9.33 -7.91
C ILE A 110 2.19 10.85 -8.10
N LYS A 111 1.20 11.45 -8.75
CA LYS A 111 1.11 12.90 -8.93
C LYS A 111 0.93 13.60 -7.59
N GLU A 112 0.01 13.16 -6.76
CA GLU A 112 -0.19 13.70 -5.40
C GLU A 112 1.07 13.56 -4.54
N TYR A 113 1.78 12.44 -4.64
CA TYR A 113 3.06 12.23 -3.97
C TYR A 113 4.11 13.24 -4.43
N SER A 114 4.24 13.47 -5.73
CA SER A 114 5.21 14.42 -6.30
C SER A 114 4.97 15.87 -5.88
N VAL A 115 3.72 16.23 -5.55
CA VAL A 115 3.34 17.58 -5.08
C VAL A 115 3.61 17.76 -3.58
N CYS A 116 3.79 16.67 -2.83
CA CYS A 116 4.10 16.70 -1.40
C CYS A 116 5.58 16.96 -1.08
N TRP A 117 6.46 16.96 -2.10
CA TRP A 117 7.89 17.28 -2.01
C TRP A 117 8.19 18.68 -2.53
#